data_AF-A0A1H2K4N1-F1
#
_entry.id   AF-A0A1H2K4N1-F1
#
_cell.length_a   1.000
_cell.length_b   1.000
_cell.length_c   1.000
_cell.angle_alpha   90.00
_cell.angle_beta   90.00
_cell.angle_gamma   90.00
#
_symmetry.space_group_name_H-M   'P 1'
#
loop_
_entity.id
_entity.type
_entity.pdbx_description
1 polymer ?
#
loop_
_entity_poly.entity_id
_entity_poly.type
_entity_poly.pdbx_seq_one_letter_code
_entity_poly.pdbx_strand_id
1 'polypeptide(L)'
;MGDNKIKMNKKRTIEHYKGCLMGGAIGDAMGASIEFMSIDQIKSIFGHDGLTNYSQAYGRLGNFTDDTQMSLFTAEGLILSKVRQEYQGAEGMIFSVYHALLRWLFTQETNLQECLIQSHGTCSLMDGILTGHKELFSLRSQGL
;
A
#
# COMPACT_ATOMS: atom_id res chain seq x y z
N MET A 1 18.78 6.96 42.37
CA MET A 1 18.93 6.85 40.91
C MET A 1 18.03 5.71 40.43
N GLY A 2 16.84 6.02 39.92
CA GLY A 2 15.89 5.00 39.46
C GLY A 2 16.13 4.66 38.00
N ASP A 3 16.46 3.40 37.72
CA ASP A 3 16.59 2.86 36.37
C ASP A 3 15.25 2.94 35.64
N ASN A 4 15.11 3.97 34.80
CA ASN A 4 13.97 4.15 33.93
C ASN A 4 14.09 3.21 32.72
N LYS A 5 13.94 1.90 32.96
CA LYS A 5 13.79 0.91 31.87
C LYS A 5 12.47 1.19 31.18
N ILE A 6 12.54 1.87 30.03
CA ILE A 6 11.44 1.96 29.08
C ILE A 6 10.99 0.52 28.78
N LYS A 7 9.84 0.10 29.31
CA LYS A 7 9.24 -1.20 28.99
C LYS A 7 9.00 -1.24 27.48
N MET A 8 9.81 -2.00 26.74
CA MET A 8 9.57 -2.21 25.32
C MET A 8 8.17 -2.77 25.13
N ASN A 9 7.35 -2.05 24.37
CA ASN A 9 5.97 -2.43 24.10
C ASN A 9 5.94 -3.78 23.36
N LYS A 10 5.29 -4.79 23.96
CA LYS A 10 5.20 -6.18 23.48
C LYS A 10 4.64 -6.34 22.05
N LYS A 11 4.07 -5.27 21.46
CA LYS A 11 3.39 -5.26 20.15
C LYS A 11 4.28 -4.89 18.94
N ARG A 12 5.61 -4.88 19.06
CA ARG A 12 6.54 -4.50 17.96
C ARG A 12 7.40 -5.66 17.48
N THR A 13 6.82 -6.85 17.35
CA THR A 13 7.50 -8.02 16.78
C THR A 13 7.23 -8.13 15.28
N ILE A 14 8.03 -8.91 14.55
CA ILE A 14 7.84 -9.14 13.11
C ILE A 14 6.44 -9.70 12.81
N GLU A 15 5.91 -10.54 13.69
CA GLU A 15 4.58 -11.14 13.62
C GLU A 15 3.48 -10.07 13.72
N HIS A 16 3.65 -9.05 14.56
CA HIS A 16 2.70 -7.94 14.64
C HIS A 16 2.71 -7.09 13.37
N TYR A 17 3.88 -6.84 12.78
CA TYR A 17 3.98 -6.12 11.51
C TYR A 17 3.35 -6.92 10.37
N LYS A 18 3.63 -8.23 10.28
CA LYS A 18 3.01 -9.13 9.30
C LYS A 18 1.49 -9.17 9.46
N GLY A 19 1.00 -9.32 10.69
CA GLY A 19 -0.42 -9.34 10.99
C GLY A 19 -1.11 -8.00 10.65
N CYS A 20 -0.45 -6.88 10.89
CA CYS A 20 -0.95 -5.55 10.51
C CYS A 20 -1.10 -5.42 8.98
N LEU A 21 -0.05 -5.74 8.23
CA LEU A 21 -0.07 -5.66 6.77
C LEU A 21 -1.06 -6.64 6.15
N MET A 22 -1.10 -7.88 6.64
CA MET A 22 -2.03 -8.89 6.14
C MET A 22 -3.48 -8.57 6.51
N GLY A 23 -3.74 -8.12 7.74
CA GLY A 23 -5.06 -7.70 8.17
C GLY A 23 -5.57 -6.49 7.40
N GLY A 24 -4.69 -5.52 7.11
CA GLY A 24 -5.00 -4.40 6.22
C GLY A 24 -5.40 -4.87 4.82
N ALA A 25 -4.59 -5.74 4.21
CA ALA A 25 -4.87 -6.27 2.87
C ALA A 25 -6.16 -7.11 2.80
N ILE A 26 -6.46 -7.89 3.84
CA ILE A 26 -7.73 -8.63 3.95
C ILE A 26 -8.91 -7.66 4.07
N GLY A 27 -8.78 -6.64 4.93
CA GLY A 27 -9.82 -5.64 5.15
C GLY A 27 -10.13 -4.84 3.89
N ASP A 28 -9.10 -4.39 3.19
CA ASP A 28 -9.17 -3.75 1.87
C ASP A 28 -9.91 -4.68 0.87
N ALA A 29 -9.42 -5.90 0.66
CA ALA A 29 -10.02 -6.84 -0.30
C ALA A 29 -11.49 -7.19 0.00
N MET A 30 -11.90 -7.20 1.28
CA MET A 30 -13.31 -7.36 1.66
C MET A 30 -14.12 -6.08 1.40
N GLY A 31 -13.60 -4.93 1.83
CA GLY A 31 -14.26 -3.62 1.72
C GLY A 31 -14.44 -3.13 0.29
N ALA A 32 -13.55 -3.52 -0.62
CA ALA A 32 -13.53 -3.14 -2.04
C ALA A 32 -14.89 -3.29 -2.74
N SER A 33 -15.64 -4.35 -2.43
CA SER A 33 -16.92 -4.63 -3.08
C SER A 33 -18.10 -3.78 -2.58
N ILE A 34 -17.94 -3.11 -1.45
CA ILE A 34 -19.00 -2.38 -0.74
C ILE A 34 -18.65 -0.91 -0.48
N GLU A 35 -17.53 -0.42 -1.02
CA GLU A 35 -16.92 0.86 -0.69
C GLU A 35 -17.85 2.08 -0.84
N PHE A 36 -18.78 2.03 -1.80
CA PHE A 36 -19.76 3.11 -2.06
C PHE A 36 -21.20 2.72 -1.71
N MET A 37 -21.38 1.64 -0.95
CA MET A 37 -22.70 1.18 -0.55
C MET A 37 -23.08 1.71 0.82
N SER A 38 -24.34 2.13 0.97
CA SER A 38 -24.93 2.33 2.28
C SER A 38 -25.12 0.98 3.00
N ILE A 39 -25.24 1.02 4.32
CA ILE A 39 -25.50 -0.20 5.10
C ILE A 39 -26.78 -0.92 4.66
N ASP A 40 -27.80 -0.18 4.24
CA ASP A 40 -29.06 -0.75 3.74
C ASP A 40 -28.88 -1.45 2.40
N GLN A 41 -28.05 -0.88 1.51
CA GLN A 41 -27.70 -1.51 0.23
C GLN A 41 -26.89 -2.79 0.46
N ILE A 42 -25.91 -2.77 1.36
CA ILE A 42 -25.13 -3.95 1.74
C ILE A 42 -26.07 -5.06 2.24
N LYS A 43 -26.98 -4.73 3.16
CA LYS A 43 -27.91 -5.73 3.72
C LYS A 43 -28.92 -6.24 2.69
N SER A 44 -29.36 -5.41 1.76
CA SER A 44 -30.25 -5.80 0.67
C SER A 44 -29.60 -6.85 -0.24
N ILE A 45 -28.29 -6.70 -0.51
CA ILE A 45 -27.53 -7.58 -1.40
C ILE A 45 -27.04 -8.85 -0.68
N PHE A 46 -26.48 -8.71 0.53
CA PHE A 46 -25.78 -9.78 1.23
C PHE A 46 -26.57 -10.40 2.40
N GLY A 47 -27.76 -9.86 2.72
CA GLY A 47 -28.59 -10.30 3.83
C GLY A 47 -28.32 -9.54 5.13
N HIS A 48 -29.02 -9.92 6.20
CA HIS A 48 -29.01 -9.20 7.48
C HIS A 48 -27.59 -9.04 8.08
N ASP A 49 -26.77 -10.08 7.94
CA ASP A 49 -25.40 -10.13 8.47
C ASP A 49 -24.40 -9.33 7.62
N GLY A 50 -24.82 -8.83 6.46
CA GLY A 50 -23.97 -8.09 5.51
C GLY A 50 -22.92 -8.99 4.85
N LEU A 51 -21.82 -8.37 4.43
CA LEU A 51 -20.73 -9.06 3.74
C LEU A 51 -19.92 -9.93 4.72
N THR A 52 -19.99 -11.26 4.55
CA THR A 52 -19.30 -12.23 5.41
C THR A 52 -18.18 -13.00 4.72
N ASN A 53 -18.06 -12.89 3.40
CA ASN A 53 -17.02 -13.49 2.56
C ASN A 53 -16.56 -12.49 1.50
N TYR A 54 -15.47 -12.79 0.79
CA TYR A 54 -15.09 -12.01 -0.37
C TYR A 54 -16.22 -11.96 -1.40
N SER A 55 -16.39 -10.80 -2.01
CA SER A 55 -17.27 -10.58 -3.16
C SER A 55 -16.45 -10.06 -4.33
N GLN A 56 -17.00 -10.18 -5.54
CA GLN A 56 -16.33 -9.73 -6.75
C GLN A 56 -16.16 -8.21 -6.72
N ALA A 57 -14.92 -7.75 -6.88
CA ALA A 57 -14.59 -6.33 -7.04
C ALA A 57 -13.54 -6.19 -8.16
N TYR A 58 -13.69 -5.19 -9.01
CA TYR A 58 -12.71 -4.90 -10.08
C TYR A 58 -12.37 -6.12 -10.96
N GLY A 59 -13.38 -6.95 -11.26
CA GLY A 59 -13.23 -8.13 -12.12
C GLY A 59 -12.52 -9.33 -11.49
N ARG A 60 -12.21 -9.31 -10.18
CA ARG A 60 -11.62 -10.45 -9.45
C ARG A 60 -12.21 -10.62 -8.06
N LEU A 61 -12.14 -11.84 -7.53
CA LEU A 61 -12.56 -12.14 -6.16
C LEU A 61 -11.39 -11.89 -5.20
N GLY A 62 -11.62 -11.10 -4.14
CA GLY A 62 -10.64 -10.90 -3.07
C GLY A 62 -9.35 -10.19 -3.49
N ASN A 63 -9.41 -9.33 -4.50
CA ASN A 63 -8.27 -8.51 -4.90
C ASN A 63 -8.24 -7.24 -4.03
N PHE A 64 -7.11 -6.96 -3.38
CA PHE A 64 -6.89 -5.69 -2.67
C PHE A 64 -6.75 -4.52 -3.67
N THR A 65 -7.04 -3.29 -3.25
CA THR A 65 -7.05 -2.06 -4.07
C THR A 65 -5.72 -1.28 -4.01
N ASP A 66 -5.75 -0.03 -4.47
CA ASP A 66 -4.70 0.96 -4.27
C ASP A 66 -4.37 1.20 -2.80
N ASP A 67 -5.30 1.05 -1.86
CA ASP A 67 -5.04 1.19 -0.42
C ASP A 67 -3.89 0.30 0.04
N THR A 68 -3.95 -0.99 -0.30
CA THR A 68 -2.87 -1.93 0.02
C THR A 68 -1.62 -1.65 -0.79
N GLN A 69 -1.72 -1.33 -2.09
CA GLN A 69 -0.53 -1.06 -2.91
C GLN A 69 0.23 0.18 -2.42
N MET A 70 -0.46 1.30 -2.22
CA MET A 70 0.13 2.54 -1.69
C MET A 70 0.68 2.34 -0.28
N SER A 71 0.04 1.51 0.55
CA SER A 71 0.58 1.14 1.87
C SER A 71 1.91 0.38 1.76
N LEU A 72 2.02 -0.58 0.83
CA LEU A 72 3.26 -1.32 0.58
C LEU A 72 4.37 -0.40 0.04
N PHE A 73 4.07 0.46 -0.92
CA PHE A 73 5.06 1.42 -1.44
C PHE A 73 5.47 2.44 -0.38
N THR A 74 4.55 2.90 0.47
CA THR A 74 4.91 3.76 1.61
C THR A 74 5.87 3.05 2.57
N ALA A 75 5.61 1.78 2.88
CA ALA A 75 6.50 0.98 3.72
C ALA A 75 7.88 0.80 3.07
N GLU A 76 7.95 0.58 1.76
CA GLU A 76 9.21 0.56 1.01
C GLU A 76 9.95 1.89 1.16
N GLY A 77 9.30 3.04 0.92
CA GLY A 77 9.93 4.35 1.06
C GLY A 77 10.48 4.60 2.47
N LEU A 78 9.74 4.18 3.51
CA LEU A 78 10.24 4.26 4.89
C LEU A 78 11.48 3.39 5.12
N ILE A 79 11.53 2.18 4.57
CA ILE A 79 12.69 1.29 4.65
C ILE A 79 13.88 1.89 3.89
N LEU A 80 13.68 2.32 2.64
CA LEU A 80 14.72 2.89 1.79
C LEU A 80 15.32 4.16 2.39
N SER A 81 14.51 4.99 3.06
CA SER A 81 14.99 6.17 3.79
C SER A 81 16.01 5.86 4.89
N LYS A 82 16.02 4.62 5.41
CA LYS A 82 16.95 4.18 6.47
C LYS A 82 18.18 3.48 5.93
N VAL A 83 18.10 2.87 4.76
CA VAL A 83 19.19 2.02 4.23
C VAL A 83 19.98 2.68 3.10
N ARG A 84 19.41 3.65 2.38
CA ARG A 84 20.11 4.33 1.27
C ARG A 84 20.73 5.65 1.70
N GLN A 85 21.97 5.86 1.27
CA GLN A 85 22.70 7.09 1.55
C GLN A 85 22.07 8.32 0.86
N GLU A 86 21.45 8.14 -0.31
CA GLU A 86 20.79 9.22 -1.07
C GLU A 86 19.64 9.90 -0.31
N TYR A 87 19.05 9.22 0.68
CA TYR A 87 17.98 9.75 1.53
C TYR A 87 18.47 10.16 2.93
N GLN A 88 19.78 10.36 3.13
CA GLN A 88 20.29 10.93 4.37
C GLN A 88 20.01 12.44 4.42
N GLY A 89 19.54 12.92 5.58
CA GLY A 89 19.26 14.33 5.79
C GLY A 89 17.87 14.58 6.39
N ALA A 90 17.57 15.85 6.67
CA ALA A 90 16.34 16.25 7.36
C ALA A 90 15.06 15.87 6.58
N GLU A 91 15.11 15.92 5.25
CA GLU A 91 13.96 15.68 4.38
C GLU A 91 14.01 14.35 3.63
N GLY A 92 15.09 13.57 3.78
CA GLY A 92 15.30 12.38 2.96
C GLY A 92 14.23 11.31 3.12
N MET A 93 13.59 11.21 4.30
CA MET A 93 12.41 10.36 4.49
C MET A 93 11.24 10.78 3.59
N ILE A 94 10.98 12.10 3.49
CA ILE A 94 9.90 12.64 2.67
C ILE A 94 10.16 12.32 1.20
N PHE A 95 11.37 12.60 0.70
CA PHE A 95 11.75 12.26 -0.67
C PHE A 95 11.69 10.76 -0.97
N SER A 96 12.10 9.92 -0.02
CA SER A 96 12.06 8.46 -0.20
C SER A 96 10.63 7.93 -0.33
N VAL A 97 9.71 8.43 0.51
CA VAL A 97 8.27 8.10 0.41
C VAL A 97 7.67 8.66 -0.88
N TYR A 98 8.01 9.90 -1.25
CA TYR A 98 7.57 10.50 -2.50
C TYR A 98 8.00 9.66 -3.72
N HIS A 99 9.28 9.27 -3.81
CA HIS A 99 9.76 8.39 -4.87
C HIS A 99 9.06 7.03 -4.85
N ALA A 100 8.74 6.48 -3.68
CA ALA A 100 8.00 5.23 -3.60
C ALA A 100 6.56 5.35 -4.13
N LEU A 101 5.89 6.48 -3.88
CA LEU A 101 4.56 6.75 -4.45
C LEU A 101 4.63 7.02 -5.96
N LEU A 102 5.72 7.61 -6.47
CA LEU A 102 5.96 7.68 -7.92
C LEU A 102 6.15 6.29 -8.54
N ARG A 103 6.84 5.38 -7.85
CA ARG A 103 6.94 3.97 -8.27
C ARG A 103 5.60 3.26 -8.24
N TRP A 104 4.76 3.53 -7.25
CA TRP A 104 3.38 3.05 -7.27
C TRP A 104 2.64 3.55 -8.51
N LEU A 105 2.64 4.86 -8.77
CA LEU A 105 1.98 5.43 -9.95
C LEU A 105 2.50 4.82 -11.27
N PHE A 106 3.81 4.60 -11.36
CA PHE A 106 4.44 3.92 -12.50
C PHE A 106 3.89 2.51 -12.75
N THR A 107 3.47 1.79 -11.71
CA THR A 107 2.82 0.48 -11.83
C THR A 107 1.34 0.53 -12.23
N GLN A 108 0.68 1.69 -12.10
CA GLN A 108 -0.74 1.85 -12.41
C GLN A 108 -0.99 2.19 -13.87
N GLU A 109 -0.23 3.15 -14.41
CA GLU A 109 -0.49 3.72 -15.73
C GLU A 109 0.68 3.49 -16.69
N THR A 110 0.57 2.44 -17.51
CA THR A 110 1.59 2.10 -18.51
C THR A 110 1.85 3.24 -19.50
N ASN A 111 0.84 4.06 -19.78
CA ASN A 111 0.94 5.15 -20.76
C ASN A 111 1.66 6.40 -20.21
N LEU A 112 1.78 6.53 -18.89
CA LEU A 112 2.50 7.65 -18.24
C LEU A 112 3.96 7.33 -17.94
N GLN A 113 4.39 6.08 -18.10
CA GLN A 113 5.73 5.62 -17.71
C GLN A 113 6.85 6.46 -18.34
N GLU A 114 6.76 6.75 -19.64
CA GLU A 114 7.75 7.58 -20.34
C GLU A 114 7.78 9.01 -19.79
N CYS A 115 6.61 9.61 -19.55
CA CYS A 115 6.48 10.96 -18.99
C CYS A 115 7.05 11.04 -17.57
N LEU A 116 6.75 10.04 -16.73
CA LEU A 116 7.29 9.94 -15.38
C LEU A 116 8.81 9.84 -15.40
N ILE A 117 9.37 8.99 -16.26
CA ILE A 117 10.82 8.82 -16.41
C ILE A 117 11.48 10.14 -16.84
N GLN A 118 10.89 10.84 -17.81
CA GLN A 118 11.40 12.14 -18.25
C GLN A 118 11.35 13.19 -17.13
N SER A 119 10.32 13.17 -16.29
CA SER A 119 10.09 14.20 -15.26
C SER A 119 10.86 13.95 -13.96
N HIS A 120 11.05 12.68 -13.57
CA HIS A 120 11.57 12.31 -12.25
C HIS A 120 12.84 11.45 -12.29
N GLY A 121 13.28 11.06 -13.50
CA GLY A 121 14.47 10.24 -13.71
C GLY A 121 14.24 8.75 -13.46
N THR A 122 14.98 7.92 -14.20
CA THR A 122 14.85 6.45 -14.15
C THR A 122 15.18 5.88 -12.77
N CYS A 123 16.20 6.38 -12.09
CA CYS A 123 16.64 5.89 -10.77
C CYS A 123 15.50 5.96 -9.73
N SER A 124 14.79 7.10 -9.69
CA SER A 124 13.65 7.31 -8.78
C SER A 124 12.50 6.31 -9.01
N LEU A 125 12.33 5.85 -10.25
CA LEU A 125 11.18 5.06 -10.69
C LEU A 125 11.45 3.56 -10.83
N MET A 126 12.70 3.15 -11.06
CA MET A 126 13.02 1.75 -11.32
C MET A 126 13.75 1.09 -10.15
N ASP A 127 14.50 1.84 -9.36
CA ASP A 127 15.33 1.27 -8.29
C ASP A 127 14.52 0.97 -7.02
N GLY A 128 13.24 0.61 -7.13
CA GLY A 128 12.44 0.08 -6.02
C GLY A 128 12.63 -1.43 -5.82
N ILE A 129 12.25 -1.94 -4.66
CA ILE A 129 12.15 -3.38 -4.40
C ILE A 129 10.85 -3.90 -5.03
N LEU A 130 9.74 -3.17 -4.85
CA LEU A 130 8.39 -3.56 -5.24
C LEU A 130 8.16 -3.49 -6.76
N THR A 131 8.90 -2.65 -7.48
CA THR A 131 8.84 -2.57 -8.95
C THR A 131 9.32 -3.84 -9.66
N GLY A 132 9.97 -4.77 -8.95
CA GLY A 132 10.31 -6.10 -9.46
C GLY A 132 9.14 -7.10 -9.46
N HIS A 133 8.01 -6.77 -8.83
CA HIS A 133 6.86 -7.66 -8.68
C HIS A 133 5.78 -7.35 -9.73
N LYS A 134 5.69 -8.18 -10.78
CA LYS A 134 4.73 -8.02 -11.88
C LYS A 134 3.27 -7.95 -11.41
N GLU A 135 2.95 -8.54 -10.26
CA GLU A 135 1.61 -8.56 -9.67
C GLU A 135 1.14 -7.17 -9.24
N LEU A 136 2.08 -6.24 -9.03
CA LEU A 136 1.81 -4.85 -8.70
C LEU A 136 1.56 -3.98 -9.94
N PHE A 137 1.92 -4.43 -11.14
CA PHE A 137 1.58 -3.79 -12.42
C PHE A 137 0.14 -4.12 -12.81
N SER A 138 -0.77 -3.56 -12.04
CA SER A 138 -2.20 -3.75 -12.18
C SER A 138 -2.85 -2.45 -11.73
N LEU A 139 -3.69 -1.88 -12.57
CA LEU A 139 -4.53 -0.75 -12.20
C LEU A 139 -5.46 -1.17 -11.07
N ARG A 140 -5.33 -0.52 -9.91
CA ARG A 140 -6.14 -0.80 -8.71
C ARG A 140 -6.64 0.46 -8.01
N SER A 141 -6.26 1.63 -8.49
CA SER A 141 -6.88 2.90 -8.16
C SER A 141 -8.21 3.05 -8.90
N GLN A 142 -9.21 3.58 -8.22
CA GLN A 142 -10.45 3.94 -8.89
C GLN A 142 -10.33 5.30 -9.59
N GLY A 143 -10.94 5.41 -10.78
CA GLY A 143 -11.11 6.69 -11.47
C GLY A 143 -9.88 7.24 -12.20
N LEU A 144 -8.81 6.44 -12.29
CA LEU A 144 -7.73 6.63 -13.28
C LEU A 144 -8.06 5.92 -14.59
#